data_AF-A0A6P0ME35-F1
#
_entry.id   AF-A0A6P0ME35-F1
#
_cell.length_a   1.000
_cell.length_b   1.000
_cell.length_c   1.000
_cell.angle_alpha   90.00
_cell.angle_beta   90.00
_cell.angle_gamma   90.00
#
_symmetry.space_group_name_H-M   'P 1'
#
loop_
_entity.id
_entity.type
_entity.pdbx_description
1 polymer ?
#
loop_
_entity_poly.entity_id
_entity_poly.type
_entity_poly.pdbx_seq_one_letter_code
_entity_poly.pdbx_strand_id
1 'polypeptide(L)' 'MKVLIDTNIIVDVALEHDPFFTDSEQVVSLVEQQQIEGYISASTFSDLYYIILHQFTKSSASKED' A
#
# COMPACT_ATOMS: atom_id res chain seq x y z
N MET A 1 -10.92 -10.84 -14.39
CA MET A 1 -9.89 -11.74 -13.82
C MET A 1 -9.80 -11.44 -12.33
N LYS A 2 -9.66 -12.46 -11.46
CA LYS A 2 -9.53 -12.26 -10.01
C LYS A 2 -8.06 -12.26 -9.61
N VAL A 3 -7.64 -11.26 -8.85
CA VAL A 3 -6.24 -11.08 -8.44
C VAL A 3 -6.20 -10.88 -6.94
N LEU A 4 -5.38 -11.67 -6.24
CA LEU A 4 -5.01 -11.41 -4.86
C LEU A 4 -3.80 -10.47 -4.86
N ILE A 5 -3.98 -9.29 -4.29
CA ILE A 5 -2.98 -8.24 -4.19
C ILE A 5 -2.27 -8.40 -2.85
N ASP A 6 -0.93 -8.47 -2.90
CA ASP A 6 -0.10 -8.55 -1.72
C ASP A 6 -0.09 -7.21 -0.96
N THR A 7 0.16 -7.25 0.35
CA THR A 7 0.22 -6.08 1.23
C THR A 7 1.19 -5.02 0.71
N ASN A 8 2.35 -5.43 0.16
CA ASN A 8 3.38 -4.51 -0.31
C ASN A 8 2.89 -3.56 -1.42
N ILE A 9 2.05 -4.04 -2.34
CA ILE A 9 1.47 -3.18 -3.40
C ILE A 9 0.63 -2.05 -2.78
N ILE A 10 -0.15 -2.38 -1.75
CA ILE A 10 -0.98 -1.38 -1.06
C ILE A 10 -0.11 -0.43 -0.23
N VAL A 11 0.94 -0.94 0.41
CA VAL A 11 1.91 -0.12 1.16
C VAL A 11 2.63 0.86 0.22
N ASP A 12 3.07 0.40 -0.94
CA ASP A 12 3.80 1.23 -1.89
C ASP A 12 2.95 2.42 -2.37
N VAL A 13 1.67 2.18 -2.67
CA VAL A 13 0.73 3.24 -3.03
C VAL A 13 0.39 4.14 -1.84
N ALA A 14 0.12 3.57 -0.67
CA ALA A 14 -0.29 4.32 0.51
C ALA A 14 0.81 5.24 1.06
N LEU A 15 2.08 4.91 0.82
CA LEU A 15 3.24 5.65 1.30
C LEU A 15 4.01 6.38 0.21
N GLU A 16 3.55 6.33 -1.04
CA GLU A 16 4.27 6.86 -2.21
C GLU A 16 5.73 6.36 -2.26
N HIS A 17 5.91 5.06 -2.04
CA HIS A 17 7.22 4.46 -1.79
C HIS A 17 7.94 4.05 -3.09
N ASP A 18 9.04 4.73 -3.37
CA ASP A 18 9.93 4.41 -4.48
C ASP A 18 10.79 3.15 -4.21
N PRO A 19 11.14 2.36 -5.24
CA PRO A 19 10.90 2.61 -6.68
C PRO A 19 9.61 1.98 -7.22
N PHE A 20 8.82 1.30 -6.38
CA PHE A 20 7.72 0.46 -6.84
C PHE A 20 6.38 1.20 -6.93
N PHE A 21 6.32 2.46 -6.49
CA PHE A 21 5.11 3.27 -6.50
C PHE A 21 4.39 3.23 -7.86
N THR A 22 5.11 3.49 -8.96
CA THR A 22 4.48 3.53 -10.30
C THR A 22 3.87 2.19 -10.70
N ASP A 23 4.59 1.09 -10.48
CA ASP A 23 4.11 -0.25 -10.84
C ASP A 23 2.91 -0.64 -9.96
N SER A 24 2.99 -0.36 -8.66
CA SER A 24 1.94 -0.65 -7.69
C SER A 24 0.68 0.21 -7.93
N GLU A 25 0.84 1.48 -8.28
CA GLU A 25 -0.26 2.37 -8.68
C GLU A 25 -0.98 1.84 -9.92
N GLN A 26 -0.22 1.37 -10.91
CA GLN A 26 -0.81 0.81 -12.12
C GLN A 26 -1.67 -0.44 -11.82
N VAL A 27 -1.24 -1.29 -10.88
CA VAL A 27 -2.04 -2.44 -10.43
C VAL A 27 -3.36 -1.99 -9.79
N VAL A 28 -3.33 -0.98 -8.92
CA VAL A 28 -4.53 -0.44 -8.27
C VAL A 28 -5.46 0.24 -9.29
N SER A 29 -4.91 1.00 -10.23
CA SER A 29 -5.63 1.62 -11.34
C SER A 29 -6.43 0.60 -12.17
N LEU A 30 -5.92 -0.62 -12.38
CA LEU A 30 -6.66 -1.68 -13.08
C LEU A 30 -7.91 -2.15 -12.29
N VAL A 31 -7.86 -2.10 -10.96
CA VAL A 31 -9.03 -2.39 -10.10
C VAL A 31 -10.03 -1.25 -10.20
N GLU A 32 -9.58 0.01 -10.11
CA GLU A 32 -10.44 1.19 -10.21
C GLU A 32 -11.16 1.28 -11.56
N GLN A 33 -10.47 0.93 -12.64
CA GLN A 33 -11.01 0.84 -14.01
C GLN A 33 -11.85 -0.42 -14.25
N GLN A 34 -12.10 -1.22 -13.21
CA GLN A 34 -12.89 -2.46 -13.25
C GLN A 34 -12.37 -3.50 -14.26
N GLN A 35 -11.09 -3.43 -14.63
CA GLN A 35 -10.45 -4.40 -15.54
C GLN A 35 -10.13 -5.71 -14.82
N ILE A 36 -9.84 -5.64 -13.52
CA ILE A 36 -9.63 -6.78 -12.64
C ILE A 36 -10.45 -6.65 -11.37
N GLU A 37 -10.76 -7.79 -10.74
CA GLU A 37 -11.35 -7.84 -9.42
C GLU A 37 -10.23 -8.09 -8.41
N GLY A 38 -9.86 -7.06 -7.66
CA GLY A 38 -8.79 -7.11 -6.67
C GLY A 38 -9.28 -7.56 -5.29
N TYR A 39 -8.54 -8.47 -4.68
CA TYR A 39 -8.75 -8.93 -3.31
C TYR A 39 -7.49 -8.67 -2.50
N ILE A 40 -7.64 -8.43 -1.21
CA ILE A 40 -6.53 -8.45 -0.24
C ILE A 40 -6.83 -9.48 0.84
N SER A 41 -5.78 -9.97 1.50
CA SER A 41 -5.97 -10.84 2.66
C SER A 41 -6.59 -10.06 3.82
N ALA A 42 -7.31 -10.73 4.72
CA ALA A 42 -7.80 -10.08 5.94
C ALA A 42 -6.66 -9.60 6.86
N SER A 43 -5.53 -10.32 6.87
CA SER A 43 -4.35 -9.94 7.66
C SER A 43 -3.69 -8.66 7.14
N THR A 44 -3.76 -8.41 5.83
CA THR A 44 -3.26 -7.17 5.20
C THR A 44 -3.80 -5.91 5.90
N PHE A 45 -5.03 -5.93 6.42
CA PHE A 45 -5.57 -4.78 7.15
C PHE A 45 -4.77 -4.45 8.43
N SER A 46 -4.46 -5.47 9.24
CA SER A 46 -3.67 -5.29 10.46
C SER A 46 -2.22 -4.91 10.14
N ASP A 47 -1.66 -5.50 9.08
CA ASP A 47 -0.30 -5.20 8.64
C ASP A 47 -0.18 -3.74 8.19
N LEU A 48 -1.14 -3.26 7.37
CA LEU A 48 -1.21 -1.86 6.94
C LEU A 48 -1.33 -0.90 8.12
N TYR A 49 -2.21 -1.21 9.08
CA TYR A 49 -2.37 -0.38 10.28
C TYR A 49 -1.04 -0.20 11.01
N TYR A 50 -0.29 -1.29 11.22
CA TYR A 50 0.99 -1.23 11.93
C TYR A 50 2.07 -0.51 11.14
N ILE A 51 2.21 -0.81 9.85
CA ILE A 51 3.23 -0.20 8.96
C ILE A 51 3.02 1.31 8.88
N ILE A 52 1.80 1.75 8.57
CA ILE A 52 1.48 3.17 8.40
C ILE A 52 1.70 3.92 9.73
N LEU A 53 1.20 3.39 10.84
CA LEU A 53 1.40 3.99 12.17
C LEU A 53 2.89 4.15 12.50
N HIS A 54 3.71 3.14 12.20
CA HIS A 54 5.15 3.17 12.47
C HIS A 54 5.89 4.20 11.61
N GLN A 55 5.46 4.41 10.36
CA GLN A 55 6.02 5.45 9.49
C GLN A 55 5.67 6.86 9.98
N PHE A 56 4.44 7.06 10.45
CA PHE A 56 4.03 8.34 11.04
C PHE A 56 4.82 8.69 12.30
N THR A 57 5.03 7.74 13.22
CA THR A 57 5.79 7.99 14.45
C THR A 57 7.27 8.27 14.20
N LYS A 58 7.87 7.62 13.19
CA LYS A 58 9.26 7.87 12.80
C LYS A 58 9.43 9.25 12.15
N SER A 59 8.46 9.66 11.32
CA SER A 59 8.46 10.97 10.66
C SER A 59 8.34 12.14 11.66
N SER A 60 7.57 11.99 12.73
CA SER A 60 7.45 13.02 13.78
C SER A 60 8.67 13.11 14.69
N ALA A 61 9.37 12.02 14.96
CA ALA A 61 10.62 12.02 15.74
C ALA A 61 11.82 12.67 15.00
N SER A 62 11.73 12.80 13.66
CA SER A 62 12.80 13.36 12.83
C SER A 62 12.72 14.88 12.67
N LYS A 63 11.75 15.56 13.32
CA LYS A 63 11.50 17.00 13.22
C LYS A 63 11.93 17.81 14.45
N GLU A 64 12.57 17.16 15.43
CA GLU A 64 13.01 17.81 16.69
C GLU A 64 14.51 18.11 16.78
N ASP A 65 15.29 17.94 15.70
CA ASP A 65 16.72 18.31 15.60
C ASP A 65 16.98 19.55 14.74
#